data_AF-X1B0R0-F1
#
_entry.id   AF-X1B0R0-F1
#
_cell.length_a   1.000
_cell.length_b   1.000
_cell.length_c   1.000
_cell.angle_alpha   90.00
_cell.angle_beta   90.00
_cell.angle_gamma   90.00
#
_symmetry.space_group_name_H-M   'P 1'
#
loop_
_entity.id
_entity.type
_entity.pdbx_description
1 polymer ?
#
loop_
_entity_poly.entity_id
_entity_poly.type
_entity_poly.pdbx_seq_one_letter_code
_entity_poly.pdbx_strand_id
1 'polypeptide(L)'
;KESGFDRAILTRILVGFSLFSYLGWSTADFKEITSEGVFEYKFKENKAKFSRIIDLEEQIYQIEEIVSYLLKVRILRMRGRFIYITPRPLAIHLLQNHTLESKFIEYFEKIRSLNDKHFLNRFLERLEDFAFDDIGETIVDSILHSSSFDSWQKINNREISDKLLKISIINNKLVVKKLTGLFKEVNYDVLKETLTSRRDLINSLEHIILYNDSFEEGMNILLKLAIAENETYANNATGTFRDKFSIYLPGTSATLQDRMNYLEKLNETGDENIIFRVINVLPTVFNLERHSRMVYAELQALRPVPEEYQPKTVAE
;
A
#
# COMPACT_ATOMS: atom_id res chain seq x y z
N LYS A 1 22.13 35.49 4.43
CA LYS A 1 23.49 34.90 4.44
C LYS A 1 23.36 33.50 3.86
N GLU A 2 24.00 33.22 2.72
CA GLU A 2 24.10 31.84 2.22
C GLU A 2 24.65 30.95 3.34
N SER A 3 24.10 29.75 3.49
CA SER A 3 24.28 28.89 4.66
C SER A 3 25.70 28.33 4.82
N GLY A 4 26.67 28.71 3.98
CA GLY A 4 28.04 28.21 4.00
C GLY A 4 28.22 26.73 3.62
N PHE A 5 27.12 25.97 3.58
CA PHE A 5 27.12 24.55 3.24
C PHE A 5 27.41 24.30 1.75
N ASP A 6 28.08 23.18 1.49
CA ASP A 6 28.19 22.60 0.15
C ASP A 6 26.78 22.33 -0.40
N ARG A 7 26.47 22.96 -1.55
CA ARG A 7 25.15 22.85 -2.19
C ARG A 7 24.84 21.42 -2.61
N ALA A 8 25.83 20.62 -3.00
CA ALA A 8 25.61 19.23 -3.39
C ALA A 8 25.20 18.37 -2.19
N ILE A 9 25.88 18.55 -1.05
CA ILE A 9 25.57 17.83 0.19
C ILE A 9 24.19 18.25 0.72
N LEU A 10 23.90 19.56 0.74
CA LEU A 10 22.58 20.08 1.13
C LEU A 10 21.46 19.50 0.27
N THR A 11 21.64 19.46 -1.05
CA THR A 11 20.65 18.93 -1.98
C THR A 11 20.43 17.43 -1.75
N ARG A 12 21.50 16.64 -1.57
CA ARG A 12 21.39 15.21 -1.26
C ARG A 12 20.62 14.94 0.04
N ILE A 13 20.85 15.75 1.07
CA ILE A 13 20.12 15.61 2.35
C ILE A 13 18.64 15.95 2.18
N LEU A 14 18.33 17.03 1.46
CA LEU A 14 16.95 17.44 1.15
C LEU A 14 16.23 16.37 0.31
N VAL A 15 16.86 15.86 -0.74
CA VAL A 15 16.31 14.76 -1.54
C VAL A 15 16.14 13.51 -0.67
N GLY A 16 17.14 13.19 0.15
CA GLY A 16 17.13 12.07 1.09
C GLY A 16 15.93 12.07 2.02
N PHE A 17 15.66 13.18 2.71
CA PHE A 17 14.46 13.31 3.55
C PHE A 17 13.18 13.34 2.72
N SER A 18 13.24 13.78 1.46
CA SER A 18 12.11 13.74 0.54
C SER A 18 11.75 12.32 0.12
N LEU A 19 12.62 11.33 0.26
CA LEU A 19 12.28 9.94 -0.05
C LEU A 19 11.22 9.35 0.91
N PHE A 20 10.99 9.97 2.07
CA PHE A 20 10.17 9.37 3.13
C PHE A 20 9.04 10.29 3.57
N SER A 21 7.85 9.75 3.83
CA SER A 21 6.72 10.49 4.43
C SER A 21 7.16 11.17 5.74
N TYR A 22 7.90 10.43 6.57
CA TYR A 22 8.66 10.90 7.72
C TYR A 22 9.67 9.83 8.16
N LEU A 23 10.72 10.22 8.88
CA LEU A 23 11.73 9.31 9.42
C LEU A 23 11.83 9.41 10.93
N GLY A 24 12.10 8.29 11.60
CA GLY A 24 12.52 8.32 13.00
C GLY A 24 13.91 8.92 13.08
N TRP A 25 14.09 10.00 13.83
CA TRP A 25 15.34 10.78 13.83
C TRP A 25 15.89 11.08 15.22
N SER A 26 15.02 11.48 16.14
CA SER A 26 15.42 11.61 17.54
C SER A 26 15.46 10.23 18.17
N THR A 27 16.56 9.91 18.85
CA THR A 27 16.57 8.79 19.78
C THR A 27 15.58 9.07 20.90
N ALA A 28 14.80 8.07 21.29
CA ALA A 28 13.98 8.19 22.49
C ALA A 28 14.89 8.28 23.73
N ASP A 29 14.49 9.06 24.74
CA ASP A 29 15.24 9.18 26.00
C ASP A 29 15.16 7.90 26.85
N PHE A 30 14.22 7.02 26.54
CA PHE A 30 14.01 5.73 27.19
C PHE A 30 14.19 4.57 26.20
N LYS A 31 14.68 3.45 26.72
CA LYS A 31 14.80 2.21 25.94
C LYS A 31 13.42 1.57 25.78
N GLU A 32 13.13 1.06 24.59
CA GLU A 32 11.94 0.22 24.33
C GLU A 32 12.37 -1.26 24.35
N ILE A 33 11.49 -2.13 24.86
CA ILE A 33 11.70 -3.58 24.80
C ILE A 33 11.37 -4.06 23.38
N THR A 34 12.32 -4.71 22.72
CA THR A 34 12.11 -5.38 21.44
C THR A 34 11.23 -6.62 21.61
N SER A 35 10.73 -7.17 20.50
CA SER A 35 10.02 -8.46 20.52
C SER A 35 10.85 -9.62 21.10
N GLU A 36 12.17 -9.46 21.18
CA GLU A 36 13.14 -10.41 21.73
C GLU A 36 13.48 -10.13 23.21
N GLY A 37 12.81 -9.15 23.84
CA GLY A 37 13.05 -8.82 25.25
C GLY A 37 14.27 -7.92 25.49
N VAL A 38 14.89 -7.38 24.43
CA VAL A 38 16.10 -6.55 24.53
C VAL A 38 15.72 -5.09 24.62
N PHE A 39 16.37 -4.33 25.50
CA PHE A 39 16.13 -2.89 25.63
C PHE A 39 16.98 -2.09 24.62
N GLU A 40 16.33 -1.39 23.70
CA GLU A 40 17.00 -0.59 22.67
C GLU A 40 16.50 0.85 22.60
N TYR A 41 17.42 1.76 22.29
CA TYR A 41 17.07 3.14 21.94
C TYR A 41 16.52 3.18 20.52
N LYS A 42 15.23 3.47 20.41
CA LYS A 42 14.57 3.56 19.11
C LYS A 42 15.27 4.56 18.19
N PHE A 43 15.50 4.16 16.95
CA PHE A 43 16.11 4.97 15.88
C PHE A 43 17.59 5.34 16.06
N LYS A 44 18.30 4.74 17.03
CA LYS A 44 19.74 4.97 17.23
C LYS A 44 20.56 4.80 15.95
N GLU A 45 20.22 3.81 15.13
CA GLU A 45 20.93 3.51 13.88
C GLU A 45 20.38 4.27 12.66
N ASN A 46 19.27 4.99 12.80
CA ASN A 46 18.59 5.59 11.65
C ASN A 46 19.44 6.62 10.93
N LYS A 47 20.28 7.38 11.65
CA LYS A 47 21.20 8.34 11.04
C LYS A 47 22.24 7.64 10.15
N ALA A 48 22.80 6.52 10.62
CA ALA A 48 23.72 5.71 9.85
C ALA A 48 23.04 5.08 8.63
N LYS A 49 21.85 4.48 8.81
CA LYS A 49 21.04 3.93 7.71
C LYS A 49 20.70 5.00 6.66
N PHE A 50 20.26 6.19 7.11
CA PHE A 50 19.98 7.34 6.26
C PHE A 50 21.21 7.79 5.48
N SER A 51 22.37 7.92 6.13
CA SER A 51 23.62 8.31 5.47
C SER A 51 24.03 7.34 4.37
N ARG A 52 23.79 6.03 4.55
CA ARG A 52 24.04 5.00 3.52
C ARG A 52 23.12 5.12 2.32
N ILE A 53 21.84 5.44 2.54
CA ILE A 53 20.88 5.61 1.45
C ILE A 53 21.31 6.75 0.52
N ILE A 54 21.84 7.83 1.08
CA ILE A 54 22.20 9.05 0.34
C ILE A 54 23.68 9.17 -0.02
N ASP A 55 24.47 8.11 0.16
CA ASP A 55 25.91 8.06 -0.13
C ASP A 55 26.72 9.13 0.61
N LEU A 56 26.47 9.28 1.92
CA LEU A 56 27.12 10.26 2.80
C LEU A 56 27.57 9.65 4.15
N GLU A 57 28.00 8.40 4.17
CA GLU A 57 28.39 7.68 5.40
C GLU A 57 29.53 8.35 6.18
N GLU A 58 30.45 9.03 5.48
CA GLU A 58 31.60 9.70 6.09
C GLU A 58 31.26 11.12 6.56
N GLN A 59 30.09 11.64 6.19
CA GLN A 59 29.67 13.03 6.39
C GLN A 59 28.60 13.19 7.49
N ILE A 60 28.49 12.25 8.44
CA ILE A 60 27.45 12.26 9.49
C ILE A 60 27.38 13.60 10.23
N TYR A 61 28.52 14.19 10.58
CA TYR A 61 28.56 15.49 11.27
C TYR A 61 27.94 16.62 10.43
N GLN A 62 28.24 16.64 9.12
CA GLN A 62 27.69 17.63 8.19
C GLN A 62 26.18 17.42 8.01
N ILE A 63 25.70 16.17 8.01
CA ILE A 63 24.27 15.86 8.01
C ILE A 63 23.60 16.48 9.24
N GLU A 64 24.17 16.33 10.43
CA GLU A 64 23.58 16.88 11.66
C GLU A 64 23.55 18.41 11.69
N GLU A 65 24.61 19.06 11.20
CA GLU A 65 24.69 20.51 11.11
C GLU A 65 23.63 21.07 10.14
N ILE A 66 23.52 20.45 8.95
CA ILE A 66 22.53 20.82 7.94
C ILE A 66 21.11 20.55 8.46
N VAL A 67 20.86 19.41 9.12
CA VAL A 67 19.54 19.11 9.71
C VAL A 67 19.17 20.16 10.75
N SER A 68 20.10 20.54 11.63
CA SER A 68 19.88 21.60 12.63
C SER A 68 19.54 22.94 11.99
N TYR A 69 20.23 23.29 10.91
CA TYR A 69 19.91 24.47 10.11
C TYR A 69 18.53 24.38 9.45
N LEU A 70 18.21 23.26 8.80
CA LEU A 70 16.93 23.03 8.10
C LEU A 70 15.73 23.04 9.06
N LEU A 71 15.91 22.57 10.29
CA LEU A 71 14.93 22.69 11.37
C LEU A 71 14.73 24.17 11.77
N LYS A 72 15.82 24.94 11.90
CA LYS A 72 15.76 26.38 12.24
C LYS A 72 15.03 27.19 11.17
N VAL A 73 15.27 26.91 9.89
CA VAL A 73 14.58 27.57 8.77
C VAL A 73 13.23 26.93 8.42
N ARG A 74 12.80 25.92 9.18
CA ARG A 74 11.49 25.24 9.09
C ARG A 74 11.23 24.52 7.76
N ILE A 75 12.28 24.14 7.04
CA ILE A 75 12.18 23.21 5.90
C ILE A 75 11.99 21.78 6.41
N LEU A 76 12.70 21.43 7.49
CA LEU A 76 12.41 20.23 8.27
C LEU A 76 11.55 20.60 9.49
N ARG A 77 10.70 19.67 9.92
CA ARG A 77 9.99 19.75 11.20
C ARG A 77 10.08 18.45 11.96
N MET A 78 10.02 18.58 13.28
CA MET A 78 9.88 17.45 14.20
C MET A 78 8.42 17.31 14.64
N ARG A 79 7.93 16.06 14.69
CA ARG A 79 6.70 15.69 15.40
C ARG A 79 7.02 14.51 16.32
N GLY A 80 7.18 14.81 17.61
CA GLY A 80 7.75 13.86 18.56
C GLY A 80 9.14 13.41 18.10
N ARG A 81 9.31 12.09 17.93
CA ARG A 81 10.56 11.45 17.51
C ARG A 81 10.81 11.42 15.99
N PHE A 82 9.86 11.91 15.20
CA PHE A 82 9.91 11.84 13.74
C PHE A 82 10.29 13.19 13.12
N ILE A 83 11.06 13.14 12.03
CA ILE A 83 11.45 14.28 11.20
C ILE A 83 10.84 14.14 9.80
N TYR A 84 10.46 15.25 9.18
CA TYR A 84 9.91 15.27 7.81
C TYR A 84 10.11 16.64 7.17
N ILE A 85 10.08 16.67 5.83
CA ILE A 85 10.08 17.92 5.06
C ILE A 85 8.69 18.54 5.06
N THR A 86 8.66 19.86 5.21
CA THR A 86 7.43 20.65 5.12
C THR A 86 7.64 21.88 4.23
N PRO A 87 6.65 22.26 3.42
CA PRO A 87 5.36 21.57 3.21
C PRO A 87 5.50 20.32 2.30
N ARG A 88 4.54 19.39 2.33
CA ARG A 88 4.56 18.17 1.49
C ARG A 88 4.84 18.45 0.00
N PRO A 89 4.26 19.49 -0.64
CA PRO A 89 4.58 19.85 -2.02
C PRO A 89 6.06 20.16 -2.29
N LEU A 90 6.79 20.72 -1.31
CA LEU A 90 8.23 20.94 -1.46
C LEU A 90 8.97 19.61 -1.59
N ALA A 91 8.57 18.61 -0.82
CA ALA A 91 9.21 17.32 -0.80
C ALA A 91 8.95 16.53 -2.10
N ILE A 92 7.74 16.66 -2.66
CA ILE A 92 7.41 16.12 -4.01
C ILE A 92 8.24 16.84 -5.07
N HIS A 93 8.27 18.18 -5.04
CA HIS A 93 9.04 19.00 -5.97
C HIS A 93 10.54 18.64 -5.96
N LEU A 94 11.12 18.42 -4.77
CA LEU A 94 12.52 18.03 -4.62
C LEU A 94 12.82 16.69 -5.30
N LEU A 95 11.94 15.69 -5.14
CA LEU A 95 12.11 14.41 -5.81
C LEU A 95 12.00 14.53 -7.33
N GLN A 96 10.96 15.22 -7.83
CA GLN A 96 10.73 15.34 -9.28
C GLN A 96 11.84 16.11 -10.02
N ASN A 97 12.41 17.14 -9.37
CA ASN A 97 13.37 18.03 -10.04
C ASN A 97 14.84 17.69 -9.77
N HIS A 98 15.12 16.88 -8.74
CA HIS A 98 16.50 16.55 -8.35
C HIS A 98 16.79 15.05 -8.28
N THR A 99 15.87 14.20 -8.70
CA THR A 99 16.07 12.75 -8.78
C THR A 99 15.69 12.25 -10.16
N LEU A 100 16.67 11.75 -10.91
CA LEU A 100 16.41 10.99 -12.14
C LEU A 100 15.76 9.65 -11.78
N GLU A 101 14.93 9.10 -12.67
CA GLU A 101 14.25 7.81 -12.47
C GLU A 101 15.22 6.68 -12.08
N SER A 102 16.36 6.58 -12.77
CA SER A 102 17.41 5.58 -12.47
C SER A 102 17.96 5.71 -11.04
N LYS A 103 18.09 6.94 -10.53
CA LYS A 103 18.54 7.20 -9.15
C LYS A 103 17.45 6.86 -8.15
N PHE A 104 16.18 6.99 -8.53
CA PHE A 104 15.05 6.59 -7.70
C PHE A 104 15.04 5.08 -7.46
N ILE A 105 15.22 4.29 -8.51
CA ILE A 105 15.34 2.82 -8.42
C ILE A 105 16.54 2.44 -7.54
N GLU A 106 17.67 3.14 -7.68
CA GLU A 106 18.84 2.94 -6.82
C GLU A 106 18.52 3.17 -5.33
N TYR A 107 17.78 4.25 -5.01
CA TYR A 107 17.34 4.50 -3.63
C TYR A 107 16.42 3.40 -3.11
N PHE A 108 15.47 2.94 -3.94
CA PHE A 108 14.60 1.84 -3.59
C PHE A 108 15.39 0.57 -3.24
N GLU A 109 16.35 0.18 -4.07
CA GLU A 109 17.18 -1.00 -3.84
C GLU A 109 18.03 -0.87 -2.56
N LYS A 110 18.60 0.31 -2.30
CA LYS A 110 19.30 0.59 -1.03
C LYS A 110 18.36 0.44 0.17
N ILE A 111 17.19 1.07 0.13
CA ILE A 111 16.20 1.01 1.22
C ILE A 111 15.75 -0.44 1.46
N ARG A 112 15.50 -1.21 0.38
CA ARG A 112 15.15 -2.63 0.43
C ARG A 112 16.26 -3.46 1.07
N SER A 113 17.52 -3.20 0.69
CA SER A 113 18.69 -3.93 1.20
C SER A 113 18.95 -3.73 2.70
N LEU A 114 18.46 -2.63 3.30
CA LEU A 114 18.56 -2.41 4.75
C LEU A 114 17.72 -3.40 5.57
N ASN A 115 16.75 -4.08 4.95
CA ASN A 115 15.79 -4.95 5.62
C ASN A 115 15.08 -4.28 6.82
N ASP A 116 14.86 -2.96 6.73
CA ASP A 116 14.25 -2.15 7.78
C ASP A 116 12.81 -1.78 7.39
N LYS A 117 11.85 -2.40 8.08
CA LYS A 117 10.41 -2.18 7.82
C LYS A 117 9.99 -0.73 7.98
N HIS A 118 10.62 0.04 8.88
CA HIS A 118 10.26 1.44 9.07
C HIS A 118 10.67 2.26 7.86
N PHE A 119 11.91 2.13 7.38
CA PHE A 119 12.37 2.87 6.20
C PHE A 119 11.55 2.52 4.95
N LEU A 120 11.35 1.24 4.67
CA LEU A 120 10.58 0.81 3.51
C LEU A 120 9.13 1.30 3.57
N ASN A 121 8.48 1.21 4.74
CA ASN A 121 7.10 1.68 4.88
C ASN A 121 6.93 3.18 4.65
N ARG A 122 7.88 3.99 5.12
CA ARG A 122 7.84 5.45 4.96
C ARG A 122 8.19 5.88 3.54
N PHE A 123 8.98 5.07 2.85
CA PHE A 123 9.27 5.24 1.44
C PHE A 123 8.05 4.92 0.58
N LEU A 124 7.38 3.78 0.81
CA LEU A 124 6.15 3.43 0.10
C LEU A 124 5.04 4.45 0.32
N GLU A 125 4.88 4.95 1.55
CA GLU A 125 3.92 6.04 1.83
C GLU A 125 4.26 7.35 1.09
N ARG A 126 5.54 7.61 0.84
CA ARG A 126 5.91 8.75 -0.01
C ARG A 126 5.58 8.49 -1.46
N LEU A 127 5.74 7.26 -1.93
CA LEU A 127 5.44 6.89 -3.31
C LEU A 127 3.97 6.97 -3.67
N GLU A 128 3.07 6.97 -2.69
CA GLU A 128 1.66 7.30 -2.90
C GLU A 128 1.49 8.71 -3.52
N ASP A 129 2.43 9.64 -3.35
CA ASP A 129 2.43 10.94 -4.05
C ASP A 129 2.71 10.82 -5.57
N PHE A 130 3.17 9.67 -6.04
CA PHE A 130 3.58 9.42 -7.43
C PHE A 130 2.68 8.42 -8.14
N ALA A 131 1.45 8.20 -7.65
CA ALA A 131 0.50 7.24 -8.22
C ALA A 131 0.08 7.52 -9.68
N PHE A 132 0.41 8.70 -10.23
CA PHE A 132 0.18 9.09 -11.64
C PHE A 132 1.44 9.33 -12.44
N ASP A 133 2.59 9.04 -11.85
CA ASP A 133 3.87 9.29 -12.46
C ASP A 133 4.45 7.95 -12.92
N ASP A 134 5.15 7.95 -14.05
CA ASP A 134 5.82 6.77 -14.59
C ASP A 134 6.81 6.19 -13.56
N ILE A 135 7.39 7.05 -12.72
CA ILE A 135 8.26 6.64 -11.61
C ILE A 135 7.54 5.67 -10.66
N GLY A 136 6.29 5.97 -10.28
CA GLY A 136 5.51 5.11 -9.37
C GLY A 136 5.24 3.75 -9.99
N GLU A 137 4.94 3.71 -11.28
CA GLU A 137 4.76 2.48 -12.05
C GLU A 137 6.04 1.64 -12.09
N THR A 138 7.18 2.23 -12.47
CA THR A 138 8.48 1.53 -12.56
C THR A 138 8.89 0.90 -11.23
N ILE A 139 8.65 1.59 -10.11
CA ILE A 139 9.02 1.05 -8.79
C ILE A 139 8.08 -0.07 -8.35
N VAL A 140 6.77 0.09 -8.55
CA VAL A 140 5.83 -1.00 -8.24
C VAL A 140 6.15 -2.21 -9.10
N ASP A 141 6.45 -2.03 -10.38
CA ASP A 141 6.88 -3.11 -11.26
C ASP A 141 8.14 -3.82 -10.74
N SER A 142 9.16 -3.06 -10.34
CA SER A 142 10.38 -3.60 -9.72
C SER A 142 10.09 -4.37 -8.43
N ILE A 143 9.22 -3.86 -7.55
CA ILE A 143 8.78 -4.55 -6.32
C ILE A 143 8.13 -5.88 -6.68
N LEU A 144 7.20 -5.89 -7.65
CA LEU A 144 6.43 -7.07 -8.03
C LEU A 144 7.26 -8.11 -8.81
N HIS A 145 8.38 -7.72 -9.41
CA HIS A 145 9.38 -8.62 -10.01
C HIS A 145 10.45 -9.11 -9.04
N SER A 146 10.46 -8.60 -7.80
CA SER A 146 11.38 -9.09 -6.78
C SER A 146 11.01 -10.49 -6.30
N SER A 147 12.01 -11.17 -5.74
CA SER A 147 11.84 -12.53 -5.23
C SER A 147 10.78 -12.68 -4.14
N SER A 148 10.32 -11.58 -3.52
CA SER A 148 9.25 -11.59 -2.52
C SER A 148 7.86 -11.84 -3.12
N PHE A 149 7.68 -11.57 -4.42
CA PHE A 149 6.40 -11.66 -5.11
C PHE A 149 6.37 -12.78 -6.19
N ASP A 150 7.36 -13.67 -6.22
CA ASP A 150 7.42 -14.74 -7.24
C ASP A 150 6.42 -15.88 -7.04
N SER A 151 5.86 -16.05 -5.84
CA SER A 151 4.88 -17.09 -5.55
C SER A 151 3.84 -16.64 -4.52
N TRP A 152 2.64 -17.22 -4.56
CA TRP A 152 1.58 -16.91 -3.60
C TRP A 152 1.99 -17.31 -2.17
N GLN A 153 2.80 -18.35 -1.98
CA GLN A 153 3.29 -18.78 -0.67
C GLN A 153 4.20 -17.73 -0.03
N LYS A 154 4.99 -17.00 -0.82
CA LYS A 154 5.80 -15.89 -0.30
C LYS A 154 4.95 -14.69 0.07
N ILE A 155 3.93 -14.39 -0.73
CA ILE A 155 2.91 -13.38 -0.38
C ILE A 155 2.15 -13.77 0.88
N ASN A 156 1.99 -15.07 1.14
CA ASN A 156 1.40 -15.61 2.36
C ASN A 156 2.29 -15.47 3.61
N ASN A 157 2.91 -14.31 3.74
CA ASN A 157 3.69 -13.85 4.87
C ASN A 157 3.20 -12.45 5.20
N ARG A 158 2.88 -12.22 6.49
CA ARG A 158 2.39 -10.92 6.96
C ARG A 158 3.33 -9.75 6.65
N GLU A 159 4.64 -9.99 6.60
CA GLU A 159 5.64 -8.97 6.28
C GLU A 159 5.71 -8.56 4.81
N ILE A 160 5.10 -9.36 3.93
CA ILE A 160 5.03 -9.07 2.48
C ILE A 160 3.62 -8.58 2.15
N SER A 161 2.60 -9.27 2.66
CA SER A 161 1.21 -8.94 2.43
C SER A 161 0.78 -7.61 3.04
N ASP A 162 1.37 -7.17 4.16
CA ASP A 162 1.09 -5.84 4.76
C ASP A 162 1.44 -4.67 3.82
N LYS A 163 2.36 -4.88 2.86
CA LYS A 163 2.76 -3.88 1.86
C LYS A 163 1.85 -3.84 0.64
N LEU A 164 1.06 -4.90 0.38
CA LEU A 164 0.22 -5.02 -0.81
C LEU A 164 -0.75 -3.84 -0.96
N LEU A 165 -1.34 -3.40 0.15
CA LEU A 165 -2.26 -2.27 0.13
C LEU A 165 -1.55 -0.99 -0.32
N LYS A 166 -0.36 -0.71 0.22
CA LYS A 166 0.41 0.48 -0.14
C LYS A 166 0.82 0.48 -1.61
N ILE A 167 1.26 -0.66 -2.13
CA ILE A 167 1.64 -0.75 -3.55
C ILE A 167 0.42 -0.74 -4.48
N SER A 168 -0.75 -1.23 -4.03
CA SER A 168 -1.99 -1.15 -4.82
C SER A 168 -2.56 0.26 -4.89
N ILE A 169 -2.30 1.09 -3.87
CA ILE A 169 -2.57 2.54 -3.89
C ILE A 169 -1.76 3.24 -4.99
N ILE A 170 -0.49 2.87 -5.15
CA ILE A 170 0.39 3.43 -6.17
C ILE A 170 -0.01 2.96 -7.57
N ASN A 171 -0.12 1.64 -7.80
CA ASN A 171 -0.54 1.09 -9.09
C ASN A 171 -1.37 -0.19 -8.93
N ASN A 172 -2.71 -0.02 -8.93
CA ASN A 172 -3.66 -1.14 -8.78
C ASN A 172 -3.55 -2.16 -9.92
N LYS A 173 -3.35 -1.71 -11.16
CA LYS A 173 -3.33 -2.57 -12.37
C LYS A 173 -2.18 -3.57 -12.33
N LEU A 174 -0.97 -3.12 -12.00
CA LEU A 174 0.18 -4.02 -11.90
C LEU A 174 -0.01 -5.04 -10.77
N VAL A 175 -0.51 -4.59 -9.62
CA VAL A 175 -0.72 -5.46 -8.46
C VAL A 175 -1.78 -6.53 -8.74
N VAL A 176 -2.94 -6.14 -9.28
CA VAL A 176 -4.01 -7.11 -9.58
C VAL A 176 -3.58 -8.11 -10.64
N LYS A 177 -2.86 -7.67 -11.69
CA LYS A 177 -2.29 -8.56 -12.71
C LYS A 177 -1.33 -9.58 -12.11
N LYS A 178 -0.44 -9.14 -11.21
CA LYS A 178 0.49 -10.02 -10.51
C LYS A 178 -0.26 -11.03 -9.63
N LEU A 179 -1.21 -10.57 -8.81
CA LEU A 179 -2.00 -11.45 -7.94
C LEU A 179 -2.83 -12.45 -8.74
N THR A 180 -3.46 -12.05 -9.84
CA THR A 180 -4.19 -12.95 -10.74
C THR A 180 -3.29 -14.08 -11.22
N GLY A 181 -2.07 -13.77 -11.69
CA GLY A 181 -1.10 -14.77 -12.12
C GLY A 181 -0.68 -15.73 -11.00
N LEU A 182 -0.45 -15.22 -9.79
CA LEU A 182 0.01 -16.01 -8.65
C LEU A 182 -1.07 -16.94 -8.08
N PHE A 183 -2.33 -16.50 -8.08
CA PHE A 183 -3.45 -17.24 -7.49
C PHE A 183 -4.23 -18.07 -8.51
N LYS A 184 -3.93 -17.95 -9.82
CA LYS A 184 -4.68 -18.60 -10.91
C LYS A 184 -4.89 -20.10 -10.69
N GLU A 185 -3.80 -20.84 -10.49
CA GLU A 185 -3.80 -22.31 -10.41
C GLU A 185 -3.86 -22.86 -8.97
N VAL A 186 -4.05 -21.98 -7.97
CA VAL A 186 -4.08 -22.40 -6.56
C VAL A 186 -5.45 -22.96 -6.22
N ASN A 187 -5.47 -24.18 -5.67
CA ASN A 187 -6.69 -24.87 -5.26
C ASN A 187 -7.31 -24.22 -4.00
N TYR A 188 -8.63 -24.23 -3.92
CA TYR A 188 -9.40 -23.70 -2.79
C TYR A 188 -9.02 -24.37 -1.46
N ASP A 189 -8.87 -25.70 -1.42
CA ASP A 189 -8.56 -26.42 -0.18
C ASP A 189 -7.18 -26.04 0.36
N VAL A 190 -6.20 -25.91 -0.53
CA VAL A 190 -4.85 -25.44 -0.16
C VAL A 190 -4.93 -24.05 0.45
N LEU A 191 -5.67 -23.12 -0.17
CA LEU A 191 -5.85 -21.78 0.39
C LEU A 191 -6.60 -21.79 1.72
N LYS A 192 -7.56 -22.70 1.90
CA LYS A 192 -8.33 -22.82 3.12
C LYS A 192 -7.48 -23.32 4.28
N GLU A 193 -6.55 -24.22 4.03
CA GLU A 193 -5.71 -24.81 5.07
C GLU A 193 -4.48 -23.97 5.40
N THR A 194 -3.90 -23.28 4.41
CA THR A 194 -2.55 -22.72 4.55
C THR A 194 -2.46 -21.19 4.50
N LEU A 195 -3.50 -20.48 4.02
CA LEU A 195 -3.45 -19.03 3.89
C LEU A 195 -3.62 -18.34 5.25
N THR A 196 -2.57 -17.68 5.74
CA THR A 196 -2.53 -16.98 7.02
C THR A 196 -2.64 -15.46 6.89
N SER A 197 -2.35 -14.92 5.70
CA SER A 197 -2.37 -13.48 5.38
C SER A 197 -3.68 -12.98 4.75
N ARG A 198 -4.77 -13.76 4.88
CA ARG A 198 -6.06 -13.51 4.21
C ARG A 198 -6.55 -12.08 4.39
N ARG A 199 -6.44 -11.55 5.61
CA ARG A 199 -6.87 -10.19 5.94
C ARG A 199 -6.12 -9.10 5.17
N ASP A 200 -4.80 -9.23 5.07
CA ASP A 200 -3.97 -8.26 4.36
C ASP A 200 -4.25 -8.30 2.84
N LEU A 201 -4.54 -9.50 2.30
CA LEU A 201 -5.02 -9.67 0.93
C LEU A 201 -6.40 -9.04 0.72
N ILE A 202 -7.37 -9.29 1.60
CA ILE A 202 -8.71 -8.70 1.53
C ILE A 202 -8.59 -7.17 1.52
N ASN A 203 -7.85 -6.59 2.46
CA ASN A 203 -7.67 -5.13 2.55
C ASN A 203 -7.13 -4.55 1.23
N SER A 204 -6.18 -5.24 0.63
CA SER A 204 -5.58 -4.84 -0.66
C SER A 204 -6.57 -4.97 -1.82
N LEU A 205 -7.34 -6.05 -1.85
CA LEU A 205 -8.38 -6.31 -2.85
C LEU A 205 -9.53 -5.33 -2.75
N GLU A 206 -9.93 -4.91 -1.55
CA GLU A 206 -10.97 -3.89 -1.38
C GLU A 206 -10.58 -2.56 -2.03
N HIS A 207 -9.30 -2.17 -1.91
CA HIS A 207 -8.78 -1.00 -2.59
C HIS A 207 -8.71 -1.21 -4.12
N ILE A 208 -8.28 -2.38 -4.60
CA ILE A 208 -8.21 -2.70 -6.03
C ILE A 208 -9.60 -2.66 -6.68
N ILE A 209 -10.57 -3.35 -6.06
CA ILE A 209 -11.96 -3.51 -6.53
C ILE A 209 -12.72 -2.17 -6.52
N LEU A 210 -12.23 -1.18 -5.77
CA LEU A 210 -12.80 0.18 -5.78
C LEU A 210 -12.85 0.77 -7.21
N TYR A 211 -11.85 0.44 -8.03
CA TYR A 211 -11.70 0.94 -9.40
C TYR A 211 -12.33 -0.03 -10.41
N ASN A 212 -13.23 0.49 -11.25
CA ASN A 212 -13.94 -0.31 -12.25
C ASN A 212 -12.99 -1.07 -13.20
N ASP A 213 -11.85 -0.47 -13.55
CA ASP A 213 -10.86 -1.08 -14.47
C ASP A 213 -10.13 -2.30 -13.90
N SER A 214 -10.20 -2.52 -12.58
CA SER A 214 -9.61 -3.68 -11.90
C SER A 214 -10.67 -4.51 -11.15
N PHE A 215 -11.96 -4.20 -11.36
CA PHE A 215 -13.06 -4.80 -10.64
C PHE A 215 -13.12 -6.32 -10.85
N GLU A 216 -13.23 -6.77 -12.09
CA GLU A 216 -13.43 -8.20 -12.41
C GLU A 216 -12.24 -9.06 -11.96
N GLU A 217 -11.00 -8.62 -12.24
CA GLU A 217 -9.78 -9.33 -11.83
C GLU A 217 -9.64 -9.39 -10.31
N GLY A 218 -9.90 -8.28 -9.60
CA GLY A 218 -9.90 -8.24 -8.14
C GLY A 218 -10.99 -9.13 -7.54
N MET A 219 -12.19 -9.11 -8.11
CA MET A 219 -13.32 -9.95 -7.68
C MET A 219 -13.04 -11.44 -7.87
N ASN A 220 -12.35 -11.84 -8.94
CA ASN A 220 -11.97 -13.25 -9.15
C ASN A 220 -11.05 -13.77 -8.05
N ILE A 221 -10.08 -12.96 -7.61
CA ILE A 221 -9.19 -13.32 -6.50
C ILE A 221 -10.00 -13.34 -5.20
N LEU A 222 -10.82 -12.33 -4.95
CA LEU A 222 -11.65 -12.26 -3.73
C LEU A 222 -12.64 -13.44 -3.64
N LEU A 223 -13.25 -13.84 -4.75
CA LEU A 223 -14.11 -15.02 -4.85
C LEU A 223 -13.35 -16.28 -4.46
N LYS A 224 -12.14 -16.47 -4.98
CA LYS A 224 -11.28 -17.60 -4.63
C LYS A 224 -10.98 -17.62 -3.12
N LEU A 225 -10.71 -16.45 -2.52
CA LEU A 225 -10.54 -16.33 -1.07
C LEU A 225 -11.83 -16.60 -0.30
N ALA A 226 -12.99 -16.21 -0.82
CA ALA A 226 -14.31 -16.46 -0.23
C ALA A 226 -14.68 -17.94 -0.27
N ILE A 227 -14.40 -18.66 -1.36
CA ILE A 227 -14.60 -20.11 -1.42
C ILE A 227 -13.73 -20.81 -0.36
N ALA A 228 -12.46 -20.38 -0.25
CA ALA A 228 -11.50 -20.89 0.72
C ALA A 228 -11.65 -20.28 2.14
N GLU A 229 -12.80 -19.68 2.47
CA GLU A 229 -13.00 -19.01 3.75
C GLU A 229 -13.07 -20.01 4.92
N ASN A 230 -12.44 -19.63 6.04
CA ASN A 230 -12.40 -20.40 7.28
C ASN A 230 -12.52 -19.53 8.55
N GLU A 231 -12.62 -18.20 8.41
CA GLU A 231 -12.81 -17.24 9.50
C GLU A 231 -14.30 -17.05 9.83
N THR A 232 -14.61 -16.85 11.12
CA THR A 232 -15.98 -16.64 11.61
C THR A 232 -16.39 -15.17 11.76
N TYR A 233 -15.49 -14.23 11.43
CA TYR A 233 -15.76 -12.80 11.52
C TYR A 233 -16.66 -12.31 10.37
N ALA A 234 -17.54 -11.34 10.65
CA ALA A 234 -18.49 -10.83 9.67
C ALA A 234 -17.83 -10.17 8.44
N ASN A 235 -16.67 -9.54 8.64
CA ASN A 235 -15.89 -8.86 7.59
C ASN A 235 -14.87 -9.80 6.92
N ASN A 236 -15.11 -11.11 6.88
CA ASN A 236 -14.25 -12.07 6.20
C ASN A 236 -14.34 -11.96 4.66
N ALA A 237 -13.64 -12.81 3.90
CA ALA A 237 -13.66 -12.76 2.43
C ALA A 237 -15.06 -13.03 1.87
N THR A 238 -15.84 -13.93 2.48
CA THR A 238 -17.22 -14.21 2.05
C THR A 238 -18.13 -13.00 2.24
N GLY A 239 -18.07 -12.35 3.40
CA GLY A 239 -18.81 -11.11 3.65
C GLY A 239 -18.37 -10.00 2.70
N THR A 240 -17.06 -9.80 2.56
CA THR A 240 -16.50 -8.76 1.70
C THR A 240 -16.89 -8.95 0.23
N PHE A 241 -16.85 -10.18 -0.28
CA PHE A 241 -17.28 -10.52 -1.64
C PHE A 241 -18.76 -10.16 -1.85
N ARG A 242 -19.61 -10.63 -0.93
CA ARG A 242 -21.04 -10.40 -0.97
C ARG A 242 -21.40 -8.92 -0.94
N ASP A 243 -20.74 -8.16 -0.06
CA ASP A 243 -21.05 -6.76 0.14
C ASP A 243 -20.77 -5.90 -1.12
N LYS A 244 -19.91 -6.35 -2.04
CA LYS A 244 -19.69 -5.68 -3.35
C LYS A 244 -20.92 -5.70 -4.25
N PHE A 245 -21.91 -6.55 -3.98
CA PHE A 245 -23.17 -6.63 -4.74
C PHE A 245 -24.34 -5.89 -4.08
N SER A 246 -24.12 -5.21 -2.95
CA SER A 246 -25.14 -4.36 -2.32
C SER A 246 -25.57 -3.24 -3.26
N ILE A 247 -26.85 -2.87 -3.28
CA ILE A 247 -27.32 -1.73 -4.09
C ILE A 247 -26.69 -0.44 -3.56
N TYR A 248 -26.69 -0.27 -2.24
CA TYR A 248 -26.12 0.90 -1.57
C TYR A 248 -24.75 0.56 -0.99
N LEU A 249 -23.82 1.51 -1.12
CA LEU A 249 -22.46 1.44 -0.58
C LEU A 249 -21.65 0.17 -0.96
N PRO A 250 -21.64 -0.28 -2.22
CA PRO A 250 -20.87 -1.47 -2.62
C PRO A 250 -19.35 -1.25 -2.53
N GLY A 251 -18.91 0.01 -2.36
CA GLY A 251 -17.55 0.55 -2.45
C GLY A 251 -16.73 -0.08 -3.54
N THR A 252 -17.30 0.09 -4.72
CA THR A 252 -16.70 0.02 -6.03
C THR A 252 -17.37 1.08 -6.90
N SER A 253 -16.63 1.57 -7.88
CA SER A 253 -17.15 2.41 -8.97
C SER A 253 -17.79 1.58 -10.09
N ALA A 254 -17.71 0.26 -10.05
CA ALA A 254 -18.40 -0.62 -10.98
C ALA A 254 -19.92 -0.43 -10.90
N THR A 255 -20.56 -0.34 -12.06
CA THR A 255 -22.02 -0.11 -12.12
C THR A 255 -22.79 -1.33 -11.61
N LEU A 256 -24.07 -1.15 -11.26
CA LEU A 256 -24.92 -2.31 -10.94
C LEU A 256 -24.96 -3.31 -12.11
N GLN A 257 -25.04 -2.83 -13.35
CA GLN A 257 -25.02 -3.69 -14.54
C GLN A 257 -23.72 -4.49 -14.65
N ASP A 258 -22.55 -3.87 -14.47
CA ASP A 258 -21.26 -4.58 -14.53
C ASP A 258 -21.17 -5.69 -13.47
N ARG A 259 -21.69 -5.39 -12.27
CA ARG A 259 -21.74 -6.36 -11.16
C ARG A 259 -22.72 -7.51 -11.42
N MET A 260 -23.88 -7.24 -12.02
CA MET A 260 -24.84 -8.28 -12.38
C MET A 260 -24.31 -9.16 -13.52
N ASN A 261 -23.70 -8.55 -14.54
CA ASN A 261 -23.02 -9.28 -15.62
C ASN A 261 -21.92 -10.18 -15.06
N TYR A 262 -21.20 -9.73 -14.04
CA TYR A 262 -20.20 -10.55 -13.36
C TYR A 262 -20.83 -11.77 -12.66
N LEU A 263 -21.96 -11.62 -11.95
CA LEU A 263 -22.67 -12.75 -11.35
C LEU A 263 -23.19 -13.74 -12.41
N GLU A 264 -23.70 -13.24 -13.54
CA GLU A 264 -24.15 -14.08 -14.66
C GLU A 264 -23.00 -14.93 -15.22
N LYS A 265 -21.85 -14.31 -15.49
CA LYS A 265 -20.63 -15.03 -15.90
C LYS A 265 -20.24 -16.13 -14.90
N LEU A 266 -20.32 -15.85 -13.61
CA LEU A 266 -20.01 -16.84 -12.56
C LEU A 266 -21.01 -18.01 -12.57
N ASN A 267 -22.29 -17.73 -12.80
CA ASN A 267 -23.34 -18.76 -12.88
C ASN A 267 -23.15 -19.71 -14.08
N GLU A 268 -22.53 -19.24 -15.16
CA GLU A 268 -22.23 -20.05 -16.36
C GLU A 268 -21.02 -21.00 -16.19
N THR A 269 -20.22 -20.85 -15.13
CA THR A 269 -18.99 -21.64 -14.94
C THR A 269 -19.22 -23.13 -14.69
N GLY A 270 -20.39 -23.50 -14.14
CA GLY A 270 -20.69 -24.88 -13.73
C GLY A 270 -19.92 -25.38 -12.49
N ASP A 271 -19.05 -24.57 -11.88
CA ASP A 271 -18.34 -24.92 -10.64
C ASP A 271 -19.28 -24.74 -9.45
N GLU A 272 -19.59 -25.85 -8.75
CA GLU A 272 -20.51 -25.87 -7.61
C GLU A 272 -20.10 -24.90 -6.49
N ASN A 273 -18.79 -24.71 -6.26
CA ASN A 273 -18.30 -23.79 -5.23
C ASN A 273 -18.57 -22.34 -5.62
N ILE A 274 -18.41 -22.01 -6.90
CA ILE A 274 -18.71 -20.67 -7.44
C ILE A 274 -20.22 -20.42 -7.39
N ILE A 275 -21.02 -21.36 -7.88
CA ILE A 275 -22.49 -21.24 -7.88
C ILE A 275 -23.02 -21.07 -6.46
N PHE A 276 -22.49 -21.83 -5.49
CA PHE A 276 -22.85 -21.66 -4.09
C PHE A 276 -22.58 -20.23 -3.60
N ARG A 277 -21.45 -19.62 -4.00
CA ARG A 277 -21.17 -18.22 -3.65
C ARG A 277 -22.12 -17.25 -4.34
N VAL A 278 -22.49 -17.47 -5.60
CA VAL A 278 -23.50 -16.65 -6.30
C VAL A 278 -24.85 -16.69 -5.57
N ILE A 279 -25.32 -17.86 -5.15
CA ILE A 279 -26.59 -17.99 -4.42
C ILE A 279 -26.54 -17.23 -3.08
N ASN A 280 -25.41 -17.30 -2.37
CA ASN A 280 -25.21 -16.60 -1.10
C ASN A 280 -25.18 -15.06 -1.24
N VAL A 281 -25.05 -14.54 -2.46
CA VAL A 281 -25.11 -13.10 -2.73
C VAL A 281 -26.53 -12.55 -2.76
N LEU A 282 -27.51 -13.38 -3.14
CA LEU A 282 -28.90 -12.94 -3.36
C LEU A 282 -29.52 -12.18 -2.18
N PRO A 283 -29.36 -12.60 -0.90
CA PRO A 283 -29.92 -11.86 0.22
C PRO A 283 -29.41 -10.41 0.32
N THR A 284 -28.16 -10.16 -0.10
CA THR A 284 -27.57 -8.81 -0.08
C THR A 284 -28.04 -7.95 -1.23
N VAL A 285 -28.27 -8.54 -2.41
CA VAL A 285 -28.83 -7.81 -3.56
C VAL A 285 -30.23 -7.27 -3.22
N PHE A 286 -31.03 -8.07 -2.51
CA PHE A 286 -32.39 -7.67 -2.10
C PHE A 286 -32.45 -6.90 -0.77
N ASN A 287 -31.31 -6.62 -0.13
CA ASN A 287 -31.29 -5.85 1.10
C ASN A 287 -31.32 -4.35 0.81
N LEU A 288 -32.45 -3.71 1.12
CA LEU A 288 -32.67 -2.27 0.96
C LEU A 288 -32.56 -1.50 2.28
N GLU A 289 -32.12 -2.15 3.36
CA GLU A 289 -32.02 -1.52 4.68
C GLU A 289 -30.83 -0.54 4.79
N ARG A 290 -30.60 0.03 5.98
CA ARG A 290 -29.50 0.97 6.20
C ARG A 290 -28.16 0.27 6.08
N HIS A 291 -27.34 0.76 5.15
CA HIS A 291 -25.96 0.32 4.97
C HIS A 291 -25.02 1.34 5.64
N SER A 292 -23.95 0.84 6.25
CA SER A 292 -22.84 1.65 6.72
C SER A 292 -21.55 0.99 6.30
N ARG A 293 -20.67 1.76 5.66
CA ARG A 293 -19.32 1.31 5.31
C ARG A 293 -18.31 2.27 5.88
N MET A 294 -17.25 1.71 6.47
CA MET A 294 -16.08 2.50 6.83
C MET A 294 -15.30 2.81 5.55
N VAL A 295 -15.16 4.10 5.25
CA VAL A 295 -14.31 4.58 4.16
C VAL A 295 -13.01 5.07 4.78
N TYR A 296 -11.90 4.46 4.42
CA TYR A 296 -10.59 4.92 4.84
C TYR A 296 -10.18 6.11 3.98
N ALA A 297 -10.58 7.31 4.41
CA ALA A 297 -10.24 8.57 3.74
C ALA A 297 -8.71 8.81 3.68
N GLU A 298 -7.94 8.16 4.55
CA GLU A 298 -6.48 8.26 4.60
C GLU A 298 -5.70 7.38 3.61
N LEU A 299 -6.32 6.41 2.92
CA LEU A 299 -5.62 5.53 1.95
C LEU A 299 -5.42 6.18 0.57
N GLN A 300 -5.48 7.50 0.53
CA GLN A 300 -5.66 8.27 -0.67
C GLN A 300 -4.35 9.00 -0.97
N ALA A 301 -3.53 8.34 -1.79
CA ALA A 301 -2.53 8.96 -2.65
C ALA A 301 -3.03 10.24 -3.32
N LEU A 302 -2.20 10.88 -4.15
CA LEU A 302 -2.69 11.94 -5.04
C LEU A 302 -3.74 11.46 -6.07
N ARG A 303 -4.04 10.15 -6.12
CA ARG A 303 -5.07 9.53 -6.97
C ARG A 303 -6.49 9.99 -6.63
N PRO A 304 -7.25 10.66 -7.53
CA PRO A 304 -8.67 10.87 -7.32
C PRO A 304 -9.33 9.52 -7.16
N VAL A 305 -10.01 9.39 -6.03
CA VAL A 305 -10.87 8.26 -5.76
C VAL A 305 -12.01 8.31 -6.75
N PRO A 306 -12.29 7.22 -7.47
CA PRO A 306 -13.42 7.19 -8.38
C PRO A 306 -14.69 7.35 -7.55
N GLU A 307 -15.68 8.04 -8.10
CA GLU A 307 -16.97 8.13 -7.45
C GLU A 307 -17.55 6.72 -7.27
N GLU A 308 -17.88 6.38 -6.03
CA GLU A 308 -18.51 5.11 -5.72
C GLU A 308 -19.89 5.06 -6.38
N TYR A 309 -20.28 3.86 -6.86
CA TYR A 309 -21.61 3.67 -7.43
C TYR A 309 -22.71 4.16 -6.47
N GLN A 310 -23.63 4.96 -7.01
CA GLN A 310 -24.89 5.32 -6.38
C GLN A 310 -26.02 4.95 -7.34
N PRO A 311 -27.12 4.35 -6.86
CA PRO A 311 -28.29 4.12 -7.70
C PRO A 311 -28.83 5.46 -8.20
N LYS A 312 -29.10 5.53 -9.51
CA LYS A 312 -29.55 6.77 -10.15
C LYS A 312 -31.04 7.01 -9.95
N THR A 313 -31.79 5.92 -9.74
CA THR A 313 -33.23 5.97 -9.53
C THR A 313 -33.66 5.00 -8.45
N VAL A 314 -34.84 5.22 -7.87
CA VAL A 314 -35.49 4.29 -6.92
C VAL A 314 -35.96 3.00 -7.61
N ALA A 315 -35.99 2.98 -8.95
CA ALA A 315 -36.46 1.85 -9.75
C ALA A 315 -35.35 0.86 -10.14
N GLU A 316 -34.08 1.25 -10.00
CA GLU A 316 -32.91 0.33 -10.03
C GLU A 316 -32.83 -0.47 -8.73
#